data_AF-A0A4R5EBZ8-F1
#
_entry.id   AF-A0A4R5EBZ8-F1
#
_cell.length_a   1.000
_cell.length_b   1.000
_cell.length_c   1.000
_cell.angle_alpha   90.00
_cell.angle_beta   90.00
_cell.angle_gamma   90.00
#
_symmetry.space_group_name_H-M   'P 1'
#
loop_
_entity.id
_entity.type
_entity.pdbx_description
1 polymer ?
#
loop_
_entity_poly.entity_id
_entity_poly.type
_entity_poly.pdbx_seq_one_letter_code
_entity_poly.pdbx_strand_id
1 'polypeptide(L)'
;MANGGTPGGAKADGANAAGARPRRPKPEKKERRPRNGYARPSRRGPGSPLLIAGIAILAAVTASGGVYTALTTEKPDRAEADPVAAAPPDNLQGDPVNVARSGQVAPLERVVPPDVLAVGGAAISTAKIKKIAKLSQVGDVLAVAGGAVQLQGRQVNALAVDPSDFRAWTPPGTAKKTELWEALAGDQFVVSPAASEQLQLAKGTRYPVVGRTMPSLTMGGSGSLGLPGIDLLVSRKSGTDMGLIPNVAVLVNAPGTDPAKVAKAVTKILGPGTDVVNLHESKYQSQAGGGGATGYMDLYKQAAGTCPGLSWTVLAAIGQVESSHGRNVGPSSAGALGPMQFMPATWKAYGVDGDRDGKADIMNPYDAIPGAANYLCANGAGKGGKQLYNAIWHYNHAHWYVQKVLNLAKAYAARYD
;
A
#
# COMPACT_ATOMS: atom_id res chain seq x y z
N MET A 1 -58.62 -33.94 73.09
CA MET A 1 -58.53 -34.31 71.66
C MET A 1 -57.12 -33.92 71.19
N ALA A 2 -56.40 -34.93 70.68
CA ALA A 2 -55.11 -34.91 69.96
C ALA A 2 -54.59 -33.53 69.50
N ASN A 3 -53.43 -33.07 70.02
CA ASN A 3 -52.06 -33.31 69.51
C ASN A 3 -51.82 -32.64 68.14
N GLY A 4 -50.78 -31.84 67.89
CA GLY A 4 -49.52 -31.50 68.60
C GLY A 4 -48.50 -31.20 67.48
N GLY A 5 -47.71 -30.13 67.44
CA GLY A 5 -46.68 -29.70 68.40
C GLY A 5 -45.57 -28.97 67.61
N THR A 6 -44.84 -28.06 68.27
CA THR A 6 -43.60 -27.40 67.79
C THR A 6 -42.41 -28.38 67.78
N PRO A 7 -41.26 -28.13 67.10
CA PRO A 7 -40.27 -27.06 67.40
C PRO A 7 -39.62 -26.44 66.12
N GLY A 8 -38.64 -25.51 66.15
CA GLY A 8 -38.02 -24.70 67.21
C GLY A 8 -36.58 -24.26 66.85
N GLY A 9 -36.17 -23.02 67.21
CA GLY A 9 -34.79 -22.50 67.13
C GLY A 9 -34.26 -22.09 65.74
N ALA A 10 -33.35 -21.11 65.57
CA ALA A 10 -32.73 -20.18 66.54
C ALA A 10 -32.24 -18.86 65.86
N LYS A 11 -31.85 -17.88 66.69
CA LYS A 11 -31.48 -16.48 66.37
C LYS A 11 -30.18 -16.28 65.54
N ALA A 12 -30.14 -15.18 64.78
CA ALA A 12 -29.20 -14.05 64.93
C ALA A 12 -29.62 -12.93 63.94
N ASP A 13 -30.30 -11.86 64.38
CA ASP A 13 -29.75 -10.61 64.99
C ASP A 13 -28.96 -9.72 63.99
N GLY A 14 -29.54 -8.56 63.62
CA GLY A 14 -28.97 -7.63 62.64
C GLY A 14 -29.87 -6.41 62.35
N ALA A 15 -29.88 -5.46 63.28
CA ALA A 15 -30.65 -4.19 63.28
C ALA A 15 -30.46 -3.31 62.00
N ASN A 16 -31.27 -2.28 61.70
CA ASN A 16 -32.35 -1.61 62.44
C ASN A 16 -33.29 -0.87 61.47
N ALA A 17 -34.57 -0.66 61.81
CA ALA A 17 -35.50 0.13 61.00
C ALA A 17 -36.45 1.00 61.83
N ALA A 18 -36.42 2.32 61.58
CA ALA A 18 -37.46 3.30 61.91
C ALA A 18 -37.40 4.38 60.80
N GLY A 19 -38.49 4.76 60.13
CA GLY A 19 -39.76 5.20 60.72
C GLY A 19 -39.79 6.74 60.73
N ALA A 20 -39.65 7.43 59.59
CA ALA A 20 -40.69 7.75 58.60
C ALA A 20 -41.10 9.24 58.64
N ARG A 21 -41.09 9.92 57.47
CA ARG A 21 -41.89 11.12 57.15
C ARG A 21 -41.97 11.28 55.61
N PRO A 22 -43.12 11.70 55.05
CA PRO A 22 -43.36 11.65 53.59
C PRO A 22 -42.72 12.81 52.81
N ARG A 23 -42.34 12.56 51.55
CA ARG A 23 -41.79 13.57 50.63
C ARG A 23 -42.91 14.18 49.76
N ARG A 24 -42.94 15.52 49.67
CA ARG A 24 -43.83 16.28 48.77
C ARG A 24 -43.45 16.08 47.28
N PRO A 25 -44.42 16.18 46.34
CA PRO A 25 -44.14 16.09 44.90
C PRO A 25 -43.33 17.29 44.39
N LYS A 26 -42.57 17.07 43.31
CA LYS A 26 -41.65 18.04 42.69
C LYS A 26 -42.33 18.69 41.47
N PRO A 27 -42.27 20.02 41.30
CA PRO A 27 -42.99 20.69 40.21
C PRO A 27 -42.33 20.48 38.84
N GLU A 28 -43.19 20.48 37.83
CA GLU A 28 -42.88 20.27 36.42
C GLU A 28 -42.15 21.48 35.81
N LYS A 29 -41.10 21.25 35.01
CA LYS A 29 -40.32 22.32 34.37
C LYS A 29 -40.94 22.73 33.03
N LYS A 30 -41.47 23.95 32.97
CA LYS A 30 -41.86 24.59 31.70
C LYS A 30 -40.68 24.71 30.74
N GLU A 31 -40.90 24.25 29.51
CA GLU A 31 -40.01 24.40 28.37
C GLU A 31 -39.85 25.88 27.97
N ARG A 32 -38.67 26.30 27.53
CA ARG A 32 -38.41 27.66 27.01
C ARG A 32 -37.69 27.59 25.67
N ARG A 33 -38.27 28.25 24.66
CA ARG A 33 -37.73 28.37 23.29
C ARG A 33 -36.35 29.08 23.27
N PRO A 34 -35.46 28.71 22.33
CA PRO A 34 -34.15 29.36 22.20
C PRO A 34 -34.28 30.80 21.66
N ARG A 35 -33.39 31.69 22.12
CA ARG A 35 -33.18 33.03 21.54
C ARG A 35 -31.97 33.00 20.61
N ASN A 36 -32.08 33.67 19.46
CA ASN A 36 -30.96 33.89 18.54
C ASN A 36 -29.79 34.62 19.24
N GLY A 37 -28.58 34.10 19.05
CA GLY A 37 -27.32 34.77 19.37
C GLY A 37 -26.32 34.56 18.24
N TYR A 38 -26.00 35.62 17.51
CA TYR A 38 -24.98 35.59 16.45
C TYR A 38 -23.59 35.42 17.08
N ALA A 39 -22.98 34.25 16.92
CA ALA A 39 -21.56 34.05 17.22
C ALA A 39 -20.71 34.43 15.99
N ARG A 40 -19.70 35.27 16.21
CA ARG A 40 -18.72 35.66 15.17
C ARG A 40 -17.86 34.44 14.76
N PRO A 41 -17.41 34.35 13.49
CA PRO A 41 -16.53 33.26 13.06
C PRO A 41 -15.18 33.35 13.77
N SER A 42 -14.73 32.23 14.34
CA SER A 42 -13.38 32.11 14.88
C SER A 42 -12.37 32.17 13.74
N ARG A 43 -11.43 33.12 13.81
CA ARG A 43 -10.27 33.12 12.92
C ARG A 43 -9.46 31.84 13.18
N ARG A 44 -9.41 30.93 12.21
CA ARG A 44 -8.39 29.87 12.18
C ARG A 44 -7.03 30.58 12.11
N GLY A 45 -6.17 30.34 13.11
CA GLY A 45 -4.76 30.70 13.00
C GLY A 45 -4.10 29.93 11.85
N PRO A 46 -2.93 30.36 11.35
CA PRO A 46 -2.20 29.61 10.36
C PRO A 46 -1.93 28.20 10.91
N GLY A 47 -2.36 27.18 10.19
CA GLY A 47 -2.15 25.80 10.60
C GLY A 47 -0.65 25.52 10.71
N SER A 48 -0.22 25.00 11.86
CA SER A 48 1.15 24.51 12.01
C SER A 48 1.43 23.51 10.88
N PRO A 49 2.54 23.65 10.14
CA PRO A 49 2.86 22.67 9.11
C PRO A 49 3.01 21.30 9.76
N LEU A 50 2.28 20.31 9.24
CA LEU A 50 2.45 18.91 9.62
C LEU A 50 3.91 18.53 9.37
N LEU A 51 4.68 18.37 10.45
CA LEU A 51 6.00 17.76 10.38
C LEU A 51 5.82 16.28 10.04
N ILE A 52 5.92 15.98 8.74
CA ILE A 52 5.88 14.62 8.22
C ILE A 52 7.16 13.92 8.70
N ALA A 53 7.02 13.04 9.69
CA ALA A 53 8.08 12.09 10.05
C ALA A 53 8.19 11.03 8.93
N GLY A 54 8.94 11.37 7.88
CA GLY A 54 9.28 10.49 6.77
C GLY A 54 10.65 9.84 6.96
N ILE A 55 10.95 8.81 6.18
CA ILE A 55 12.30 8.25 6.09
C ILE A 55 13.17 9.29 5.38
N ALA A 56 14.24 9.74 6.03
CA ALA A 56 15.14 10.74 5.45
C ALA A 56 16.22 10.05 4.60
N ILE A 57 16.12 10.11 3.27
CA ILE A 57 17.27 9.77 2.42
C ILE A 57 18.21 10.97 2.45
N LEU A 58 19.22 10.92 3.33
CA LEU A 58 20.18 12.00 3.48
C LEU A 58 20.89 12.31 2.16
N ALA A 59 21.00 13.59 1.83
CA ALA A 59 21.91 14.03 0.78
C ALA A 59 23.35 13.81 1.25
N ALA A 60 24.16 13.11 0.46
CA ALA A 60 25.61 13.11 0.65
C ALA A 60 26.15 14.48 0.23
N VAL A 61 26.19 15.42 1.17
CA VAL A 61 26.69 16.79 0.93
C VAL A 61 28.21 16.75 0.73
N THR A 62 28.66 16.55 -0.50
CA THR A 62 29.98 17.03 -0.91
C THR A 62 29.89 18.56 -0.96
N ALA A 63 30.49 19.23 0.03
CA ALA A 63 30.40 20.66 0.18
C ALA A 63 31.10 21.42 -0.96
N SER A 64 30.31 21.84 -1.96
CA SER A 64 30.66 22.92 -2.88
C SER A 64 29.50 23.89 -2.92
N GLY A 65 29.53 24.88 -2.02
CA GLY A 65 28.57 25.98 -2.01
C GLY A 65 28.70 26.84 -3.27
N GLY A 66 27.57 27.21 -3.86
CA GLY A 66 27.51 27.95 -5.12
C GLY A 66 26.33 28.92 -5.13
N VAL A 67 26.64 30.16 -4.77
CA VAL A 67 25.80 31.36 -4.76
C VAL A 67 24.79 31.43 -5.92
N TYR A 68 23.50 31.68 -5.61
CA TYR A 68 22.52 32.15 -6.60
C TYR A 68 22.69 33.66 -6.83
N THR A 69 23.31 34.03 -7.94
CA THR A 69 23.27 35.42 -8.46
C THR A 69 23.19 35.46 -9.98
N ALA A 70 22.12 36.09 -10.47
CA ALA A 70 21.94 36.71 -11.79
C ALA A 70 22.02 35.84 -13.08
N LEU A 71 21.00 36.04 -13.93
CA LEU A 71 21.05 36.45 -15.36
C LEU A 71 19.69 36.05 -15.98
N THR A 72 18.67 36.90 -15.94
CA THR A 72 18.31 37.87 -17.01
C THR A 72 18.24 37.26 -18.41
N THR A 73 17.01 36.99 -18.86
CA THR A 73 16.50 37.25 -20.22
C THR A 73 17.48 37.16 -21.39
N GLU A 74 17.59 35.99 -22.01
CA GLU A 74 17.90 35.91 -23.45
C GLU A 74 16.85 35.06 -24.18
N LYS A 75 16.59 35.45 -25.42
CA LYS A 75 15.48 35.01 -26.27
C LYS A 75 16.07 34.17 -27.41
N PRO A 76 15.61 32.93 -27.66
CA PRO A 76 16.15 32.14 -28.76
C PRO A 76 15.51 32.59 -30.09
N ASP A 77 16.34 33.07 -31.01
CA ASP A 77 15.93 33.30 -32.40
C ASP A 77 15.90 31.99 -33.20
N ARG A 78 15.03 31.96 -34.23
CA ARG A 78 14.85 30.83 -35.15
C ARG A 78 15.94 30.79 -36.22
N ALA A 79 16.30 29.57 -36.63
CA ALA A 79 16.86 29.29 -37.94
C ALA A 79 16.29 27.96 -38.49
N GLU A 80 15.52 28.05 -39.58
CA GLU A 80 15.33 27.00 -40.60
C GLU A 80 16.42 27.20 -41.68
N ALA A 81 16.78 26.29 -42.59
CA ALA A 81 16.27 24.94 -42.90
C ALA A 81 17.47 23.93 -42.97
N ASP A 82 17.63 22.89 -43.79
CA ASP A 82 16.89 22.30 -44.94
C ASP A 82 17.25 20.77 -45.03
N PRO A 83 16.63 19.93 -45.89
CA PRO A 83 16.64 18.47 -45.73
C PRO A 83 17.73 17.73 -46.53
N VAL A 84 18.04 16.50 -46.10
CA VAL A 84 18.81 15.50 -46.89
C VAL A 84 17.91 14.32 -47.25
N ALA A 85 17.84 14.01 -48.55
CA ALA A 85 17.01 12.95 -49.10
C ALA A 85 17.63 11.54 -48.92
N ALA A 86 16.77 10.51 -48.93
CA ALA A 86 17.16 9.12 -48.78
C ALA A 86 17.50 8.43 -50.11
N ALA A 87 18.28 7.35 -50.04
CA ALA A 87 18.45 6.36 -51.11
C ALA A 87 18.44 4.93 -50.50
N PRO A 88 17.69 3.96 -51.08
CA PRO A 88 17.70 2.54 -50.70
C PRO A 88 18.51 1.70 -51.72
N PRO A 89 18.56 0.35 -51.62
CA PRO A 89 18.19 -0.55 -50.52
C PRO A 89 19.37 -1.42 -50.05
N ASP A 90 19.14 -2.33 -49.08
CA ASP A 90 19.59 -3.72 -49.29
C ASP A 90 18.73 -4.73 -48.50
N ASN A 91 18.41 -5.86 -49.14
CA ASN A 91 17.59 -6.92 -48.54
C ASN A 91 18.50 -7.99 -47.91
N LEU A 92 18.49 -8.10 -46.59
CA LEU A 92 18.93 -9.30 -45.90
C LEU A 92 17.79 -9.83 -45.03
N GLN A 93 17.19 -10.93 -45.50
CA GLN A 93 16.28 -11.75 -44.69
C GLN A 93 17.10 -12.43 -43.59
N GLY A 94 17.00 -11.89 -42.38
CA GLY A 94 17.39 -12.55 -41.14
C GLY A 94 16.15 -12.89 -40.33
N ASP A 95 16.16 -14.06 -39.69
CA ASP A 95 15.10 -14.53 -38.79
C ASP A 95 14.80 -13.52 -37.67
N PRO A 96 13.59 -13.53 -37.07
CA PRO A 96 13.16 -12.53 -36.11
C PRO A 96 13.92 -12.62 -34.78
N VAL A 97 15.11 -12.02 -34.76
CA VAL A 97 15.79 -11.62 -33.52
C VAL A 97 14.95 -10.53 -32.85
N ASN A 98 14.48 -10.82 -31.64
CA ASN A 98 13.82 -9.82 -30.80
C ASN A 98 14.85 -8.77 -30.36
N VAL A 99 15.07 -7.76 -31.21
CA VAL A 99 15.80 -6.55 -30.84
C VAL A 99 14.92 -5.80 -29.83
N ALA A 100 15.24 -5.94 -28.55
CA ALA A 100 14.61 -5.16 -27.49
C ALA A 100 14.83 -3.67 -27.79
N ARG A 101 13.77 -2.98 -28.22
CA ARG A 101 13.82 -1.54 -28.46
C ARG A 101 14.06 -0.86 -27.11
N SER A 102 15.12 -0.07 -27.01
CA SER A 102 15.39 0.79 -25.86
C SER A 102 14.17 1.67 -25.57
N GLY A 103 13.44 1.37 -24.50
CA GLY A 103 12.16 2.01 -24.15
C GLY A 103 10.99 1.04 -23.93
N GLN A 104 11.08 -0.23 -24.35
CA GLN A 104 10.02 -1.21 -24.11
C GLN A 104 10.15 -1.79 -22.68
N VAL A 105 9.19 -1.47 -21.81
CA VAL A 105 9.10 -2.01 -20.44
C VAL A 105 8.66 -3.47 -20.48
N ALA A 106 9.25 -4.32 -19.63
CA ALA A 106 8.82 -5.70 -19.51
C ALA A 106 7.33 -5.80 -19.06
N PRO A 107 6.58 -6.82 -19.53
CA PRO A 107 5.25 -7.10 -19.01
C PRO A 107 5.25 -7.32 -17.49
N LEU A 108 4.19 -6.89 -16.82
CA LEU A 108 4.02 -7.15 -15.38
C LEU A 108 3.65 -8.63 -15.18
N GLU A 109 4.60 -9.44 -14.73
CA GLU A 109 4.38 -10.87 -14.42
C GLU A 109 3.62 -11.07 -13.11
N ARG A 110 4.06 -10.37 -12.05
CA ARG A 110 3.47 -10.42 -10.70
C ARG A 110 3.73 -9.14 -9.93
N VAL A 111 2.97 -8.92 -8.86
CA VAL A 111 3.25 -7.86 -7.87
C VAL A 111 4.00 -8.44 -6.68
N VAL A 112 4.99 -7.71 -6.19
CA VAL A 112 5.92 -8.06 -5.12
C VAL A 112 5.79 -6.99 -4.02
N PRO A 113 4.80 -7.09 -3.12
CA PRO A 113 4.59 -6.08 -2.09
C PRO A 113 5.78 -6.05 -1.11
N PRO A 114 6.42 -4.89 -0.87
CA PRO A 114 7.55 -4.82 0.05
C PRO A 114 7.06 -4.93 1.51
N ASP A 115 7.74 -5.75 2.31
CA ASP A 115 7.48 -5.91 3.75
C ASP A 115 8.42 -5.06 4.61
N VAL A 116 9.66 -4.87 4.12
CA VAL A 116 10.70 -4.07 4.77
C VAL A 116 11.38 -3.17 3.74
N LEU A 117 11.58 -1.91 4.12
CA LEU A 117 12.44 -0.94 3.43
C LEU A 117 13.64 -0.64 4.33
N ALA A 118 14.85 -0.87 3.84
CA ALA A 118 16.07 -0.43 4.48
C ALA A 118 16.74 0.69 3.68
N VAL A 119 17.13 1.77 4.35
CA VAL A 119 17.83 2.92 3.76
C VAL A 119 19.14 3.15 4.50
N GLY A 120 20.25 3.19 3.79
CA GLY A 120 21.56 3.53 4.35
C GLY A 120 21.88 5.01 4.29
N GLY A 121 22.68 5.50 5.23
CA GLY A 121 23.38 6.79 5.09
C GLY A 121 24.47 6.79 4.01
N ALA A 122 24.77 5.62 3.42
CA ALA A 122 25.67 5.41 2.30
C ALA A 122 25.25 4.15 1.52
N ALA A 123 25.91 3.89 0.39
CA ALA A 123 25.67 2.71 -0.45
C ALA A 123 25.80 1.39 0.34
N ILE A 124 24.75 0.57 0.31
CA ILE A 124 24.73 -0.74 0.97
C ILE A 124 25.52 -1.73 0.09
N SER A 125 26.51 -2.39 0.69
CA SER A 125 27.38 -3.30 -0.06
C SER A 125 26.62 -4.49 -0.65
N THR A 126 26.98 -4.89 -1.87
CA THR A 126 26.41 -6.06 -2.56
C THR A 126 26.56 -7.36 -1.75
N ALA A 127 27.60 -7.48 -0.92
CA ALA A 127 27.78 -8.59 0.01
C ALA A 127 26.72 -8.62 1.13
N LYS A 128 26.27 -7.47 1.64
CA LYS A 128 25.16 -7.38 2.60
C LYS A 128 23.82 -7.68 1.92
N ILE A 129 23.58 -7.14 0.72
CA ILE A 129 22.37 -7.42 -0.07
C ILE A 129 22.24 -8.93 -0.36
N LYS A 130 23.33 -9.58 -0.80
CA LYS A 130 23.39 -11.04 -1.00
C LYS A 130 23.20 -11.86 0.28
N LYS A 131 23.46 -11.30 1.48
CA LYS A 131 23.14 -11.95 2.76
C LYS A 131 21.65 -11.84 3.09
N ILE A 132 21.02 -10.70 2.79
CA ILE A 132 19.56 -10.51 2.96
C ILE A 132 18.80 -11.50 2.05
N ALA A 133 19.17 -11.57 0.77
CA ALA A 133 18.56 -12.50 -0.19
C ALA A 133 18.79 -14.00 0.12
N LYS A 134 19.63 -14.33 1.10
CA LYS A 134 19.86 -15.70 1.60
C LYS A 134 19.12 -16.02 2.89
N LEU A 135 18.35 -15.08 3.45
CA LEU A 135 17.47 -15.36 4.58
C LEU A 135 16.32 -16.25 4.11
N SER A 136 16.09 -17.38 4.77
CA SER A 136 15.04 -18.36 4.42
C SER A 136 13.59 -17.81 4.44
N GLN A 137 13.41 -16.61 5.00
CA GLN A 137 12.13 -15.92 5.11
C GLN A 137 11.89 -14.90 3.98
N VAL A 138 12.92 -14.59 3.19
CA VAL A 138 12.91 -13.59 2.12
C VAL A 138 12.63 -14.28 0.79
N GLY A 139 11.66 -13.75 0.03
CA GLY A 139 11.34 -14.19 -1.33
C GLY A 139 12.12 -13.37 -2.36
N ASP A 140 11.89 -12.06 -2.39
CA ASP A 140 12.53 -11.13 -3.33
C ASP A 140 13.29 -10.02 -2.60
N VAL A 141 14.34 -9.50 -3.23
CA VAL A 141 15.12 -8.33 -2.77
C VAL A 141 15.44 -7.45 -3.97
N LEU A 142 15.12 -6.15 -3.86
CA LEU A 142 15.50 -5.16 -4.86
C LEU A 142 16.32 -4.03 -4.21
N ALA A 143 17.54 -3.82 -4.71
CA ALA A 143 18.37 -2.69 -4.33
C ALA A 143 18.25 -1.58 -5.39
N VAL A 144 18.10 -0.34 -4.95
CA VAL A 144 17.90 0.83 -5.82
C VAL A 144 18.82 1.97 -5.44
N ALA A 145 19.07 2.86 -6.40
CA ALA A 145 19.74 4.12 -6.14
C ALA A 145 18.74 5.14 -5.57
N GLY A 146 19.22 6.15 -4.84
CA GLY A 146 18.34 7.16 -4.26
C GLY A 146 19.06 8.35 -3.62
N GLY A 147 18.29 9.34 -3.20
CA GLY A 147 18.79 10.55 -2.56
C GLY A 147 17.70 11.61 -2.42
N ALA A 148 17.94 12.61 -1.58
CA ALA A 148 17.16 13.84 -1.61
C ALA A 148 17.55 14.72 -2.82
N VAL A 149 16.56 15.24 -3.52
CA VAL A 149 16.70 16.24 -4.59
C VAL A 149 15.72 17.39 -4.35
N GLN A 150 15.89 18.53 -5.00
CA GLN A 150 14.87 19.59 -4.99
C GLN A 150 14.04 19.58 -6.27
N LEU A 151 12.72 19.69 -6.13
CA LEU A 151 11.75 19.89 -7.19
C LEU A 151 10.86 21.07 -6.81
N GLN A 152 10.72 22.06 -7.70
CA GLN A 152 10.01 23.32 -7.39
C GLN A 152 10.49 24.00 -6.09
N GLY A 153 11.81 24.02 -5.86
CA GLY A 153 12.43 24.61 -4.67
C GLY A 153 12.15 23.88 -3.35
N ARG A 154 11.60 22.66 -3.41
CA ARG A 154 11.28 21.84 -2.24
C ARG A 154 12.00 20.50 -2.30
N GLN A 155 12.58 20.09 -1.17
CA GLN A 155 13.25 18.81 -1.05
C GLN A 155 12.23 17.66 -1.12
N VAL A 156 12.51 16.68 -1.97
CA VAL A 156 11.76 15.44 -2.16
C VAL A 156 12.73 14.26 -2.15
N ASN A 157 12.27 13.09 -1.66
CA ASN A 157 13.07 11.87 -1.69
C ASN A 157 12.86 11.14 -3.02
N ALA A 158 13.97 10.89 -3.73
CA ALA A 158 13.98 10.24 -5.03
C ALA A 158 14.58 8.83 -4.97
N LEU A 159 14.01 7.92 -5.75
CA LEU A 159 14.63 6.64 -6.11
C LEU A 159 14.91 6.60 -7.61
N ALA A 160 16.09 6.10 -7.98
CA ALA A 160 16.42 5.78 -9.36
C ALA A 160 16.32 4.27 -9.57
N VAL A 161 15.44 3.91 -10.50
CA VAL A 161 14.91 2.56 -10.65
C VAL A 161 14.95 2.12 -12.11
N ASP A 162 14.85 0.81 -12.31
CA ASP A 162 14.50 0.25 -13.61
C ASP A 162 12.99 0.10 -13.69
N PRO A 163 12.32 0.61 -14.73
CA PRO A 163 10.88 0.46 -14.88
C PRO A 163 10.43 -0.99 -14.89
N SER A 164 11.21 -1.92 -15.46
CA SER A 164 10.86 -3.34 -15.52
C SER A 164 11.01 -4.01 -14.16
N ASP A 165 12.13 -3.79 -13.47
CA ASP A 165 12.41 -4.41 -12.16
C ASP A 165 11.49 -3.86 -11.05
N PHE A 166 11.22 -2.54 -11.07
CA PHE A 166 10.58 -1.85 -9.94
C PHE A 166 9.06 -1.77 -10.05
N ARG A 167 8.49 -1.87 -11.25
CA ARG A 167 7.03 -1.83 -11.49
C ARG A 167 6.26 -2.78 -10.58
N ALA A 168 6.76 -4.00 -10.42
CA ALA A 168 6.20 -5.02 -9.54
C ALA A 168 6.15 -4.64 -8.05
N TRP A 169 7.00 -3.72 -7.58
CA TRP A 169 7.11 -3.34 -6.17
C TRP A 169 6.17 -2.20 -5.74
N THR A 170 5.40 -1.65 -6.68
CA THR A 170 4.39 -0.63 -6.42
C THR A 170 3.00 -1.25 -6.19
N PRO A 171 2.05 -0.53 -5.57
CA PRO A 171 0.66 -0.98 -5.46
C PRO A 171 0.10 -1.32 -6.85
N PRO A 172 -0.65 -2.43 -7.02
CA PRO A 172 -1.03 -2.89 -8.36
C PRO A 172 -1.72 -1.85 -9.25
N GLY A 173 -2.47 -0.88 -8.70
CA GLY A 173 -3.06 0.24 -9.46
C GLY A 173 -2.05 1.21 -10.07
N THR A 174 -0.82 1.29 -9.54
CA THR A 174 0.33 1.95 -10.19
C THR A 174 1.09 0.96 -11.06
N ALA A 175 1.27 -0.28 -10.60
CA ALA A 175 1.96 -1.32 -11.39
C ALA A 175 1.27 -1.61 -12.74
N LYS A 176 -0.07 -1.54 -12.84
CA LYS A 176 -0.80 -1.77 -14.09
C LYS A 176 -0.58 -0.68 -15.16
N LYS A 177 -0.24 0.56 -14.78
CA LYS A 177 -0.17 1.73 -15.68
C LYS A 177 1.04 1.70 -16.61
N THR A 178 0.97 0.92 -17.68
CA THR A 178 2.07 0.76 -18.65
C THR A 178 2.59 2.11 -19.17
N GLU A 179 1.70 3.07 -19.43
CA GLU A 179 2.04 4.42 -19.89
C GLU A 179 2.85 5.24 -18.86
N LEU A 180 2.73 4.92 -17.57
CA LEU A 180 3.53 5.53 -16.50
C LEU A 180 4.96 4.97 -16.48
N TRP A 181 5.09 3.66 -16.72
CA TRP A 181 6.38 2.97 -16.75
C TRP A 181 7.14 3.21 -18.05
N GLU A 182 6.43 3.31 -19.18
CA GLU A 182 7.00 3.72 -20.48
C GLU A 182 7.51 5.16 -20.43
N ALA A 183 6.78 6.07 -19.75
CA ALA A 183 7.29 7.42 -19.51
C ALA A 183 8.58 7.40 -18.68
N LEU A 184 8.65 6.57 -17.63
CA LEU A 184 9.85 6.39 -16.81
C LEU A 184 11.02 5.75 -17.58
N ALA A 185 10.73 4.86 -18.54
CA ALA A 185 11.73 4.29 -19.46
C ALA A 185 12.23 5.32 -20.49
N GLY A 186 11.39 6.28 -20.87
CA GLY A 186 11.73 7.43 -21.71
C GLY A 186 12.33 8.63 -20.96
N ASP A 187 13.02 8.37 -19.83
CA ASP A 187 13.68 9.38 -18.96
C ASP A 187 12.77 10.50 -18.42
N GLN A 188 11.44 10.30 -18.41
CA GLN A 188 10.50 11.17 -17.71
C GLN A 188 10.42 10.76 -16.23
N PHE A 189 10.10 11.68 -15.33
CA PHE A 189 9.95 11.36 -13.92
C PHE A 189 8.51 11.05 -13.52
N VAL A 190 8.33 10.25 -12.47
CA VAL A 190 7.02 9.89 -11.90
C VAL A 190 6.98 10.33 -10.44
N VAL A 191 5.87 10.90 -9.98
CA VAL A 191 5.72 11.38 -8.59
C VAL A 191 4.60 10.69 -7.81
N SER A 192 4.72 10.72 -6.48
CA SER A 192 3.61 10.40 -5.58
C SER A 192 2.44 11.37 -5.81
N PRO A 193 1.17 10.97 -5.55
CA PRO A 193 0.04 11.88 -5.75
C PRO A 193 0.12 13.09 -4.81
N ALA A 194 0.60 12.88 -3.59
CA ALA A 194 0.82 13.94 -2.60
C ALA A 194 1.86 14.97 -3.07
N ALA A 195 3.00 14.52 -3.64
CA ALA A 195 3.99 15.43 -4.21
C ALA A 195 3.44 16.15 -5.45
N SER A 196 2.69 15.47 -6.31
CA SER A 196 2.05 16.07 -7.48
C SER A 196 1.09 17.20 -7.11
N GLU A 197 0.23 17.00 -6.11
CA GLU A 197 -0.72 18.00 -5.62
C GLU A 197 0.00 19.14 -4.90
N GLN A 198 0.90 18.81 -3.96
CA GLN A 198 1.57 19.78 -3.10
C GLN A 198 2.57 20.68 -3.87
N LEU A 199 3.16 20.18 -4.95
CA LEU A 199 4.07 20.92 -5.82
C LEU A 199 3.41 21.43 -7.11
N GLN A 200 2.09 21.25 -7.26
CA GLN A 200 1.28 21.69 -8.40
C GLN A 200 1.85 21.26 -9.76
N LEU A 201 2.28 20.00 -9.84
CA LEU A 201 2.96 19.46 -11.02
C LEU A 201 1.96 18.99 -12.09
N ALA A 202 2.29 19.22 -13.35
CA ALA A 202 1.47 18.88 -14.51
C ALA A 202 2.21 17.88 -15.43
N LYS A 203 1.50 16.82 -15.83
CA LYS A 203 2.01 15.81 -16.79
C LYS A 203 2.37 16.48 -18.12
N GLY A 204 3.53 16.12 -18.68
CA GLY A 204 4.07 16.69 -19.91
C GLY A 204 4.85 17.99 -19.73
N THR A 205 4.81 18.63 -18.56
CA THR A 205 5.61 19.83 -18.27
C THR A 205 7.04 19.43 -17.85
N ARG A 206 8.03 20.23 -18.29
CA ARG A 206 9.43 20.09 -17.87
C ARG A 206 9.71 20.87 -16.60
N TYR A 207 10.45 20.26 -15.68
CA TYR A 207 10.84 20.84 -14.40
C TYR A 207 12.34 20.66 -14.16
N PRO A 208 13.04 21.69 -13.63
CA PRO A 208 14.39 21.51 -13.13
C PRO A 208 14.35 20.64 -11.86
N VAL A 209 15.13 19.56 -11.85
CA VAL A 209 15.32 18.69 -10.68
C VAL A 209 16.74 18.90 -10.18
N VAL A 210 16.92 19.48 -9.00
CA VAL A 210 18.24 19.85 -8.45
C VAL A 210 18.77 18.71 -7.58
N GLY A 211 19.72 17.95 -8.10
CA GLY A 211 20.56 17.03 -7.34
C GLY A 211 22.00 17.54 -7.29
N ARG A 212 22.97 16.68 -7.61
CA ARG A 212 24.36 17.09 -7.89
C ARG A 212 24.48 17.89 -9.20
N THR A 213 23.55 17.66 -10.12
CA THR A 213 23.35 18.42 -11.36
C THR A 213 21.90 18.93 -11.40
N MET A 214 21.54 19.72 -12.40
CA MET A 214 20.18 20.27 -12.57
C MET A 214 19.59 19.91 -13.95
N PRO A 215 19.28 18.63 -14.23
CA PRO A 215 18.56 18.27 -15.44
C PRO A 215 17.15 18.87 -15.45
N SER A 216 16.68 19.22 -16.64
CA SER A 216 15.27 19.58 -16.89
C SER A 216 14.53 18.33 -17.38
N LEU A 217 13.76 17.71 -16.51
CA LEU A 217 13.06 16.44 -16.77
C LEU A 217 11.56 16.68 -16.97
N THR A 218 10.94 15.94 -17.89
CA THR A 218 9.48 15.97 -18.10
C THR A 218 8.78 15.14 -17.02
N MET A 219 7.65 15.62 -16.50
CA MET A 219 6.77 14.80 -15.65
C MET A 219 5.97 13.81 -16.50
N GLY A 220 6.22 12.51 -16.35
CA GLY A 220 5.49 11.44 -17.04
C GLY A 220 4.12 11.13 -16.45
N GLY A 221 3.94 11.36 -15.14
CA GLY A 221 2.66 11.20 -14.46
C GLY A 221 2.79 11.03 -12.94
N SER A 222 1.69 10.63 -12.32
CA SER A 222 1.61 10.39 -10.87
C SER A 222 0.91 9.06 -10.55
N GLY A 223 1.38 8.40 -9.50
CA GLY A 223 0.81 7.15 -8.98
C GLY A 223 1.26 6.90 -7.54
N SER A 224 0.47 6.16 -6.75
CA SER A 224 0.93 5.76 -5.41
C SER A 224 2.17 4.87 -5.54
N LEU A 225 3.24 5.22 -4.83
CA LEU A 225 4.51 4.51 -4.93
C LEU A 225 4.60 3.35 -3.93
N GLY A 226 3.66 3.24 -2.98
CA GLY A 226 3.63 2.17 -1.97
C GLY A 226 4.73 2.26 -0.91
N LEU A 227 5.58 3.30 -0.95
CA LEU A 227 6.74 3.46 -0.06
C LEU A 227 6.60 4.75 0.78
N PRO A 228 6.72 4.68 2.11
CA PRO A 228 6.54 5.83 2.99
C PRO A 228 7.69 6.83 2.79
N GLY A 229 7.32 8.08 2.50
CA GLY A 229 8.29 9.17 2.31
C GLY A 229 9.13 9.07 1.03
N ILE A 230 8.70 8.33 0.02
CA ILE A 230 9.25 8.39 -1.34
C ILE A 230 8.29 9.19 -2.22
N ASP A 231 8.82 10.21 -2.90
CA ASP A 231 8.02 11.19 -3.63
C ASP A 231 8.29 11.21 -5.13
N LEU A 232 9.47 10.76 -5.55
CA LEU A 232 9.95 10.83 -6.94
C LEU A 232 10.58 9.50 -7.37
N LEU A 233 10.19 9.00 -8.54
CA LEU A 233 10.91 7.98 -9.29
C LEU A 233 11.53 8.60 -10.54
N VAL A 234 12.76 8.20 -10.83
CA VAL A 234 13.47 8.50 -12.09
C VAL A 234 14.11 7.24 -12.64
N SER A 235 14.51 7.25 -13.91
CA SER A 235 15.28 6.16 -14.50
C SER A 235 16.66 6.00 -13.84
N ARG A 236 17.27 4.81 -13.94
CA ARG A 236 18.67 4.57 -13.56
C ARG A 236 19.64 5.61 -14.17
N LYS A 237 19.37 6.05 -15.40
CA LYS A 237 20.18 7.05 -16.11
C LYS A 237 20.05 8.43 -15.46
N SER A 238 18.84 8.99 -15.38
CA SER A 238 18.59 10.30 -14.78
C SER A 238 19.03 10.35 -13.30
N GLY A 239 18.91 9.24 -12.56
CA GLY A 239 19.48 9.14 -11.21
C GLY A 239 20.99 9.24 -11.16
N THR A 240 21.68 8.60 -12.10
CA THR A 240 23.15 8.69 -12.22
C THR A 240 23.57 10.12 -12.57
N ASP A 241 22.89 10.76 -13.53
CA ASP A 241 23.14 12.14 -13.93
C ASP A 241 22.94 13.12 -12.76
N MET A 242 21.91 12.92 -11.93
CA MET A 242 21.65 13.69 -10.70
C MET A 242 22.58 13.33 -9.52
N GLY A 243 23.41 12.29 -9.64
CA GLY A 243 24.32 11.85 -8.58
C GLY A 243 23.65 11.11 -7.42
N LEU A 244 22.52 10.43 -7.65
CA LEU A 244 21.88 9.58 -6.64
C LEU A 244 22.78 8.42 -6.23
N ILE A 245 22.77 8.05 -4.95
CA ILE A 245 23.70 7.08 -4.37
C ILE A 245 23.24 5.67 -4.75
N PRO A 246 24.08 4.85 -5.42
CA PRO A 246 23.70 3.49 -5.80
C PRO A 246 23.55 2.57 -4.60
N ASN A 247 22.56 1.67 -4.65
CA ASN A 247 22.26 0.69 -3.59
C ASN A 247 22.02 1.33 -2.21
N VAL A 248 21.54 2.57 -2.14
CA VAL A 248 21.28 3.25 -0.87
C VAL A 248 20.01 2.73 -0.19
N ALA A 249 19.03 2.26 -0.97
CA ALA A 249 17.81 1.67 -0.47
C ALA A 249 17.64 0.22 -0.93
N VAL A 250 17.09 -0.63 -0.06
CA VAL A 250 16.82 -2.05 -0.31
C VAL A 250 15.39 -2.36 0.12
N LEU A 251 14.59 -2.81 -0.83
CA LEU A 251 13.27 -3.39 -0.62
C LEU A 251 13.40 -4.89 -0.40
N VAL A 252 12.63 -5.42 0.54
CA VAL A 252 12.62 -6.85 0.88
C VAL A 252 11.16 -7.32 0.95
N ASN A 253 10.85 -8.34 0.17
CA ASN A 253 9.61 -9.10 0.27
C ASN A 253 9.89 -10.43 0.98
N ALA A 254 9.08 -10.78 1.97
CA ALA A 254 9.27 -11.89 2.89
C ALA A 254 7.92 -12.55 3.24
N PRO A 255 7.23 -13.12 2.23
CA PRO A 255 5.79 -13.30 2.26
C PRO A 255 5.38 -14.44 3.20
N GLY A 256 4.48 -14.12 4.14
CA GLY A 256 4.04 -15.03 5.19
C GLY A 256 5.00 -15.17 6.38
N THR A 257 6.03 -14.33 6.44
CA THR A 257 6.82 -14.10 7.66
C THR A 257 6.28 -12.86 8.38
N ASP A 258 6.39 -12.85 9.71
CA ASP A 258 6.17 -11.66 10.52
C ASP A 258 7.17 -10.55 10.15
N PRO A 259 6.74 -9.41 9.55
CA PRO A 259 7.64 -8.38 9.04
C PRO A 259 8.58 -7.78 10.10
N ALA A 260 8.17 -7.78 11.38
CA ALA A 260 9.02 -7.32 12.47
C ALA A 260 10.22 -8.26 12.74
N LYS A 261 10.11 -9.56 12.40
CA LYS A 261 11.24 -10.50 12.44
C LYS A 261 12.20 -10.27 11.26
N VAL A 262 11.64 -10.02 10.07
CA VAL A 262 12.41 -9.70 8.85
C VAL A 262 13.20 -8.43 9.06
N ALA A 263 12.56 -7.35 9.55
CA ALA A 263 13.22 -6.09 9.86
C ALA A 263 14.41 -6.30 10.82
N LYS A 264 14.21 -7.03 11.94
CA LYS A 264 15.30 -7.36 12.88
C LYS A 264 16.44 -8.15 12.23
N ALA A 265 16.16 -9.10 11.35
CA ALA A 265 17.17 -9.87 10.63
C ALA A 265 17.96 -8.99 9.64
N VAL A 266 17.27 -8.12 8.90
CA VAL A 266 17.86 -7.13 7.98
C VAL A 266 18.73 -6.14 8.76
N THR A 267 18.26 -5.56 9.86
CA THR A 267 19.06 -4.69 10.75
C THR A 267 20.33 -5.37 11.23
N LYS A 268 20.28 -6.66 11.60
CA LYS A 268 21.46 -7.42 12.04
C LYS A 268 22.50 -7.63 10.91
N ILE A 269 22.07 -7.73 9.65
CA ILE A 269 22.97 -7.86 8.49
C ILE A 269 23.56 -6.50 8.09
N LEU A 270 22.74 -5.45 8.14
CA LEU A 270 23.12 -4.12 7.70
C LEU A 270 23.98 -3.37 8.72
N GLY A 271 23.70 -3.51 10.01
CA GLY A 271 24.44 -2.87 11.10
C GLY A 271 24.05 -1.40 11.32
N PRO A 272 24.89 -0.62 12.04
CA PRO A 272 24.63 0.80 12.27
C PRO A 272 24.74 1.62 10.98
N GLY A 273 24.05 2.77 10.94
CA GLY A 273 24.02 3.66 9.78
C GLY A 273 23.03 3.26 8.68
N THR A 274 22.10 2.34 8.97
CA THR A 274 20.95 2.03 8.11
C THR A 274 19.66 2.06 8.91
N ASP A 275 18.69 2.85 8.45
CA ASP A 275 17.32 2.86 8.95
C ASP A 275 16.55 1.70 8.31
N VAL A 276 16.07 0.77 9.13
CA VAL A 276 15.32 -0.41 8.68
C VAL A 276 13.89 -0.31 9.17
N VAL A 277 12.96 -0.22 8.22
CA VAL A 277 11.55 0.08 8.46
C VAL A 277 10.69 -1.12 8.12
N ASN A 278 9.86 -1.54 9.07
CA ASN A 278 8.74 -2.46 8.85
C ASN A 278 7.57 -1.68 8.23
N LEU A 279 7.23 -2.00 6.98
CA LEU A 279 6.20 -1.28 6.21
C LEU A 279 4.76 -1.60 6.68
N HIS A 280 4.59 -2.62 7.52
CA HIS A 280 3.29 -3.01 8.11
C HIS A 280 3.01 -2.33 9.45
N GLU A 281 3.86 -1.41 9.91
CA GLU A 281 3.50 -0.56 11.05
C GLU A 281 2.45 0.48 10.64
N SER A 282 1.41 0.64 11.46
CA SER A 282 0.23 1.48 11.17
C SER A 282 0.56 2.93 10.77
N LYS A 283 1.67 3.48 11.27
CA LYS A 283 2.16 4.82 10.95
C LYS A 283 2.65 4.98 9.50
N TYR A 284 3.06 3.89 8.84
CA TYR A 284 3.51 3.90 7.44
C TYR A 284 2.41 3.52 6.45
N GLN A 285 1.46 2.67 6.86
CA GLN A 285 0.27 2.35 6.06
C GLN A 285 -0.57 3.60 5.73
N SER A 286 -0.58 4.61 6.62
CA SER A 286 -1.25 5.90 6.38
C SER A 286 -0.46 6.89 5.52
N GLN A 287 0.86 6.70 5.36
CA GLN A 287 1.75 7.63 4.64
C GLN A 287 2.02 7.23 3.17
N ALA A 288 1.78 5.98 2.77
CA ALA A 288 2.01 5.50 1.39
C ALA A 288 0.99 6.04 0.36
N GLY A 289 0.03 6.87 0.80
CA GLY A 289 -0.75 7.78 -0.04
C GLY A 289 -2.17 7.32 -0.37
N GLY A 290 -3.15 8.16 0.00
CA GLY A 290 -4.40 8.34 -0.76
C GLY A 290 -5.33 7.13 -0.94
N GLY A 291 -5.96 6.67 0.15
CA GLY A 291 -7.28 6.03 0.09
C GLY A 291 -7.41 4.63 -0.55
N GLY A 292 -6.34 4.03 -1.05
CA GLY A 292 -6.32 2.65 -1.57
C GLY A 292 -5.57 1.70 -0.64
N ALA A 293 -6.14 0.52 -0.37
CA ALA A 293 -5.51 -0.53 0.43
C ALA A 293 -4.10 -0.90 -0.08
N THR A 294 -3.11 -0.91 0.82
CA THR A 294 -1.68 -1.02 0.48
C THR A 294 -1.11 -2.44 0.54
N GLY A 295 -1.87 -3.40 1.09
CA GLY A 295 -1.53 -4.82 1.08
C GLY A 295 -2.76 -5.72 1.23
N TYR A 296 -2.56 -7.03 1.13
CA TYR A 296 -3.64 -8.02 1.21
C TYR A 296 -4.51 -7.89 2.47
N MET A 297 -3.91 -7.59 3.64
CA MET A 297 -4.68 -7.38 4.87
C MET A 297 -5.63 -6.18 4.78
N ASP A 298 -5.17 -5.06 4.21
CA ASP A 298 -5.99 -3.88 4.00
C ASP A 298 -7.10 -4.17 2.97
N LEU A 299 -6.80 -4.98 1.94
CA LEU A 299 -7.79 -5.42 0.94
C LEU A 299 -8.88 -6.30 1.54
N TYR A 300 -8.53 -7.24 2.43
CA TYR A 300 -9.53 -8.03 3.14
C TYR A 300 -10.42 -7.15 4.04
N LYS A 301 -9.84 -6.13 4.70
CA LYS A 301 -10.58 -5.16 5.52
C LYS A 301 -11.53 -4.30 4.68
N GLN A 302 -11.05 -3.77 3.56
CA GLN A 302 -11.85 -2.96 2.63
C GLN A 302 -12.96 -3.78 1.97
N ALA A 303 -12.64 -4.98 1.46
CA ALA A 303 -13.60 -5.85 0.78
C ALA A 303 -14.68 -6.40 1.72
N ALA A 304 -14.36 -6.71 2.98
CA ALA A 304 -15.37 -7.09 3.97
C ALA A 304 -16.43 -5.99 4.17
N GLY A 305 -16.05 -4.71 4.04
CA GLY A 305 -16.96 -3.57 4.12
C GLY A 305 -18.08 -3.56 3.07
N THR A 306 -17.98 -4.33 1.98
CA THR A 306 -19.07 -4.47 0.98
C THR A 306 -20.17 -5.44 1.43
N CYS A 307 -19.93 -6.26 2.46
CA CYS A 307 -20.89 -7.22 2.98
C CYS A 307 -21.12 -7.03 4.50
N PRO A 308 -22.20 -6.34 4.91
CA PRO A 308 -22.52 -6.14 6.31
C PRO A 308 -22.53 -7.45 7.12
N GLY A 309 -21.70 -7.51 8.16
CA GLY A 309 -21.55 -8.67 9.04
C GLY A 309 -20.51 -9.72 8.61
N LEU A 310 -19.90 -9.60 7.42
CA LEU A 310 -18.75 -10.42 7.04
C LEU A 310 -17.48 -9.89 7.75
N SER A 311 -16.76 -10.75 8.47
CA SER A 311 -15.47 -10.36 9.06
C SER A 311 -14.35 -10.45 8.03
N TRP A 312 -13.48 -9.44 8.02
CA TRP A 312 -12.26 -9.39 7.20
C TRP A 312 -11.34 -10.60 7.43
N THR A 313 -11.36 -11.17 8.63
CA THR A 313 -10.56 -12.35 9.00
C THR A 313 -10.99 -13.61 8.27
N VAL A 314 -12.24 -13.70 7.80
CA VAL A 314 -12.74 -14.81 6.96
C VAL A 314 -12.13 -14.73 5.56
N LEU A 315 -12.11 -13.54 4.96
CA LEU A 315 -11.47 -13.32 3.66
C LEU A 315 -9.95 -13.57 3.72
N ALA A 316 -9.30 -13.11 4.80
CA ALA A 316 -7.90 -13.39 5.06
C ALA A 316 -7.63 -14.89 5.21
N ALA A 317 -8.44 -15.61 5.98
CA ALA A 317 -8.32 -17.06 6.16
C ALA A 317 -8.51 -17.82 4.85
N ILE A 318 -9.49 -17.46 4.01
CA ILE A 318 -9.68 -18.06 2.68
C ILE A 318 -8.45 -17.79 1.81
N GLY A 319 -8.02 -16.54 1.64
CA GLY A 319 -6.85 -16.23 0.81
C GLY A 319 -5.55 -16.89 1.30
N GLN A 320 -5.39 -17.10 2.60
CA GLN A 320 -4.27 -17.88 3.15
C GLN A 320 -4.38 -19.38 2.83
N VAL A 321 -5.59 -19.96 2.83
CA VAL A 321 -5.80 -21.37 2.49
C VAL A 321 -5.66 -21.63 0.98
N GLU A 322 -6.21 -20.73 0.16
CA GLU A 322 -6.27 -20.87 -1.30
C GLU A 322 -4.90 -20.66 -1.97
N SER A 323 -4.27 -19.52 -1.72
CA SER A 323 -3.10 -19.05 -2.47
C SER A 323 -1.94 -18.63 -1.57
N SER A 324 -2.09 -18.78 -0.26
CA SER A 324 -1.19 -18.18 0.74
C SER A 324 -1.03 -16.66 0.58
N HIS A 325 -2.13 -15.94 0.31
CA HIS A 325 -2.19 -14.51 -0.01
C HIS A 325 -1.46 -14.15 -1.32
N GLY A 326 -1.77 -14.88 -2.40
CA GLY A 326 -1.23 -14.64 -3.74
C GLY A 326 0.18 -15.20 -4.00
N ARG A 327 0.73 -16.00 -3.08
CA ARG A 327 2.02 -16.71 -3.29
C ARG A 327 1.92 -17.82 -4.34
N ASN A 328 0.76 -18.44 -4.49
CA ASN A 328 0.46 -19.39 -5.55
C ASN A 328 -0.94 -19.11 -6.11
N VAL A 329 -1.01 -18.46 -7.27
CA VAL A 329 -2.26 -18.04 -7.94
C VAL A 329 -2.73 -19.03 -9.01
N GLY A 330 -2.15 -20.23 -9.02
CA GLY A 330 -2.52 -21.31 -9.94
C GLY A 330 -2.05 -21.08 -11.39
N PRO A 331 -2.71 -21.75 -12.37
CA PRO A 331 -3.86 -22.63 -12.19
C PRO A 331 -3.58 -23.81 -11.26
N SER A 332 -4.56 -24.17 -10.42
CA SER A 332 -4.52 -25.44 -9.68
C SER A 332 -4.74 -26.62 -10.61
N SER A 333 -4.53 -27.85 -10.12
CA SER A 333 -4.88 -29.08 -10.86
C SER A 333 -6.36 -29.19 -11.24
N ALA A 334 -7.23 -28.41 -10.59
CA ALA A 334 -8.66 -28.31 -10.92
C ALA A 334 -8.99 -27.12 -11.84
N GLY A 335 -8.00 -26.29 -12.23
CA GLY A 335 -8.21 -25.10 -13.07
C GLY A 335 -8.67 -23.85 -12.31
N ALA A 336 -8.53 -23.81 -10.99
CA ALA A 336 -8.82 -22.62 -10.19
C ALA A 336 -7.68 -21.60 -10.28
N LEU A 337 -8.02 -20.32 -10.37
CA LEU A 337 -7.12 -19.21 -10.74
C LEU A 337 -7.16 -18.05 -9.74
N GLY A 338 -6.06 -17.32 -9.68
CA GLY A 338 -5.96 -16.04 -8.99
C GLY A 338 -5.79 -16.17 -7.47
N PRO A 339 -5.61 -15.04 -6.75
CA PRO A 339 -5.26 -15.06 -5.34
C PRO A 339 -6.38 -15.53 -4.42
N MET A 340 -7.61 -15.69 -4.93
CA MET A 340 -8.74 -16.28 -4.22
C MET A 340 -9.18 -17.63 -4.84
N GLN A 341 -8.36 -18.21 -5.73
CA GLN A 341 -8.56 -19.52 -6.39
C GLN A 341 -9.99 -19.73 -6.92
N PHE A 342 -10.46 -18.79 -7.73
CA PHE A 342 -11.76 -18.90 -8.37
C PHE A 342 -11.74 -19.91 -9.52
N MET A 343 -12.77 -20.75 -9.60
CA MET A 343 -13.10 -21.44 -10.84
C MET A 343 -13.62 -20.43 -11.88
N PRO A 344 -13.24 -20.54 -13.18
CA PRO A 344 -13.67 -19.58 -14.20
C PRO A 344 -15.19 -19.39 -14.31
N ALA A 345 -15.98 -20.46 -14.10
CA ALA A 345 -17.43 -20.39 -14.07
C ALA A 345 -17.97 -19.58 -12.88
N THR A 346 -17.37 -19.73 -11.70
CA THR A 346 -17.70 -18.93 -10.51
C THR A 346 -17.29 -17.47 -10.71
N TRP A 347 -16.12 -17.21 -11.31
CA TRP A 347 -15.70 -15.84 -11.64
C TRP A 347 -16.68 -15.15 -12.59
N LYS A 348 -17.17 -15.85 -13.61
CA LYS A 348 -18.18 -15.32 -14.54
C LYS A 348 -19.49 -14.89 -13.85
N ALA A 349 -19.83 -15.48 -12.71
CA ALA A 349 -21.07 -15.19 -11.97
C ALA A 349 -20.88 -14.19 -10.81
N TYR A 350 -19.69 -14.11 -10.20
CA TYR A 350 -19.46 -13.36 -8.96
C TYR A 350 -18.24 -12.44 -8.97
N GLY A 351 -17.40 -12.51 -10.00
CA GLY A 351 -16.29 -11.59 -10.20
C GLY A 351 -16.79 -10.16 -10.36
N VAL A 352 -16.06 -9.22 -9.76
CA VAL A 352 -16.38 -7.79 -9.80
C VAL A 352 -15.13 -7.01 -10.17
N ASP A 353 -15.34 -5.91 -10.89
CA ASP A 353 -14.33 -4.86 -11.06
C ASP A 353 -14.28 -4.06 -9.74
N GLY A 354 -13.32 -4.41 -8.89
CA GLY A 354 -13.22 -3.97 -7.50
C GLY A 354 -12.36 -2.72 -7.32
N ASP A 355 -11.35 -2.52 -8.17
CA ASP A 355 -10.62 -1.24 -8.28
C ASP A 355 -11.29 -0.21 -9.21
N ARG A 356 -12.27 -0.64 -10.02
CA ARG A 356 -12.99 0.18 -11.03
C ARG A 356 -12.10 0.61 -12.19
N ASP A 357 -11.17 -0.24 -12.62
CA ASP A 357 -10.32 -0.01 -13.79
C ASP A 357 -11.02 -0.28 -15.14
N GLY A 358 -12.25 -0.83 -15.10
CA GLY A 358 -13.05 -1.18 -16.26
C GLY A 358 -13.04 -2.68 -16.60
N LYS A 359 -12.28 -3.51 -15.87
CA LYS A 359 -12.13 -4.94 -16.17
C LYS A 359 -12.05 -5.79 -14.89
N ALA A 360 -13.07 -6.62 -14.66
CA ALA A 360 -13.03 -7.65 -13.61
C ALA A 360 -12.01 -8.77 -13.94
N ASP A 361 -10.80 -8.69 -13.39
CA ASP A 361 -9.71 -9.64 -13.64
C ASP A 361 -9.51 -10.65 -12.50
N ILE A 362 -9.69 -11.94 -12.80
CA ILE A 362 -9.56 -13.04 -11.84
C ILE A 362 -8.18 -13.12 -11.17
N MET A 363 -7.13 -12.62 -11.84
CA MET A 363 -5.75 -12.61 -11.34
C MET A 363 -5.43 -11.38 -10.49
N ASN A 364 -6.25 -10.32 -10.57
CA ASN A 364 -6.04 -9.08 -9.83
C ASN A 364 -6.55 -9.22 -8.38
N PRO A 365 -5.72 -9.02 -7.34
CA PRO A 365 -6.20 -9.06 -5.95
C PRO A 365 -7.23 -7.98 -5.63
N TYR A 366 -7.20 -6.81 -6.30
CA TYR A 366 -8.23 -5.77 -6.11
C TYR A 366 -9.60 -6.17 -6.66
N ASP A 367 -9.70 -7.18 -7.53
CA ASP A 367 -10.97 -7.71 -8.05
C ASP A 367 -11.32 -9.03 -7.37
N ALA A 368 -10.35 -9.94 -7.27
CA ALA A 368 -10.53 -11.27 -6.70
C ALA A 368 -10.94 -11.22 -5.23
N ILE A 369 -10.43 -10.28 -4.44
CA ILE A 369 -10.78 -10.18 -3.02
C ILE A 369 -12.19 -9.59 -2.82
N PRO A 370 -12.59 -8.48 -3.47
CA PRO A 370 -13.99 -8.05 -3.53
C PRO A 370 -14.94 -9.06 -4.18
N GLY A 371 -14.48 -9.83 -5.17
CA GLY A 371 -15.24 -10.93 -5.77
C GLY A 371 -15.50 -12.07 -4.79
N ALA A 372 -14.51 -12.41 -3.95
CA ALA A 372 -14.69 -13.36 -2.84
C ALA A 372 -15.64 -12.82 -1.77
N ALA A 373 -15.58 -11.52 -1.46
CA ALA A 373 -16.54 -10.87 -0.56
C ALA A 373 -17.97 -10.91 -1.14
N ASN A 374 -18.13 -10.58 -2.42
CA ASN A 374 -19.41 -10.65 -3.15
C ASN A 374 -19.98 -12.09 -3.16
N TYR A 375 -19.16 -13.07 -3.53
CA TYR A 375 -19.51 -14.49 -3.51
C TYR A 375 -20.02 -14.95 -2.13
N LEU A 376 -19.25 -14.67 -1.07
CA LEU A 376 -19.63 -15.03 0.30
C LEU A 376 -20.90 -14.29 0.75
N CYS A 377 -21.07 -13.03 0.35
CA CYS A 377 -22.26 -12.25 0.69
C CYS A 377 -23.53 -12.79 0.04
N ALA A 378 -23.45 -13.13 -1.25
CA ALA A 378 -24.54 -13.77 -1.99
C ALA A 378 -24.94 -15.13 -1.37
N ASN A 379 -23.97 -15.87 -0.83
CA ASN A 379 -24.20 -17.11 -0.08
C ASN A 379 -24.58 -16.88 1.41
N GLY A 380 -24.80 -15.63 1.82
CA GLY A 380 -25.36 -15.27 3.14
C GLY A 380 -24.34 -15.15 4.28
N ALA A 381 -23.04 -15.09 4.01
CA ALA A 381 -21.99 -15.08 5.04
C ALA A 381 -22.15 -13.97 6.10
N GLY A 382 -22.62 -12.79 5.69
CA GLY A 382 -22.85 -11.65 6.59
C GLY A 382 -23.89 -11.89 7.70
N LYS A 383 -24.71 -12.94 7.58
CA LYS A 383 -25.66 -13.36 8.64
C LYS A 383 -24.99 -14.15 9.78
N GLY A 384 -23.70 -14.49 9.66
CA GLY A 384 -22.96 -15.21 10.69
C GLY A 384 -23.45 -16.65 10.92
N GLY A 385 -22.98 -17.25 12.02
CA GLY A 385 -23.45 -18.56 12.51
C GLY A 385 -23.48 -19.66 11.43
N LYS A 386 -24.63 -20.35 11.31
CA LYS A 386 -24.84 -21.41 10.30
C LYS A 386 -24.73 -20.89 8.86
N GLN A 387 -25.07 -19.63 8.59
CA GLN A 387 -25.02 -19.09 7.22
C GLN A 387 -23.58 -18.76 6.80
N LEU A 388 -22.74 -18.28 7.73
CA LEU A 388 -21.29 -18.18 7.50
C LEU A 388 -20.67 -19.56 7.24
N TYR A 389 -21.05 -20.56 8.02
CA TYR A 389 -20.60 -21.94 7.80
C TYR A 389 -20.98 -22.45 6.40
N ASN A 390 -22.25 -22.28 5.99
CA ASN A 390 -22.74 -22.67 4.67
C ASN A 390 -22.06 -21.90 3.53
N ALA A 391 -21.82 -20.59 3.68
CA ALA A 391 -21.18 -19.79 2.64
C ALA A 391 -19.73 -20.20 2.39
N ILE A 392 -18.98 -20.53 3.44
CA ILE A 392 -17.62 -21.10 3.32
C ILE A 392 -17.68 -22.52 2.73
N TRP A 393 -18.72 -23.32 3.05
CA TRP A 393 -18.92 -24.64 2.45
C TRP A 393 -19.26 -24.57 0.95
N HIS A 394 -19.98 -23.55 0.49
CA HIS A 394 -20.19 -23.32 -0.95
C HIS A 394 -18.90 -22.91 -1.66
N TYR A 395 -18.01 -22.16 -0.97
CA TYR A 395 -16.67 -21.83 -1.50
C TYR A 395 -15.85 -23.10 -1.77
N ASN A 396 -15.89 -24.06 -0.85
CA ASN A 396 -15.29 -25.38 -1.00
C ASN A 396 -16.09 -26.41 -0.19
N HIS A 397 -16.67 -27.40 -0.88
CA HIS A 397 -17.66 -28.36 -0.37
C HIS A 397 -17.11 -29.42 0.63
N ALA A 398 -16.23 -29.00 1.54
CA ALA A 398 -15.55 -29.83 2.50
C ALA A 398 -15.68 -29.27 3.93
N HIS A 399 -16.28 -30.04 4.85
CA HIS A 399 -16.43 -29.63 6.25
C HIS A 399 -15.09 -29.34 6.96
N TRP A 400 -14.02 -30.06 6.59
CA TRP A 400 -12.67 -29.79 7.10
C TRP A 400 -12.12 -28.44 6.64
N TYR A 401 -12.46 -28.00 5.41
CA TYR A 401 -12.08 -26.70 4.88
C TYR A 401 -12.77 -25.58 5.66
N VAL A 402 -14.07 -25.71 5.90
CA VAL A 402 -14.85 -24.74 6.69
C VAL A 402 -14.27 -24.60 8.10
N GLN A 403 -13.96 -25.71 8.76
CA GLN A 403 -13.30 -25.70 10.07
C GLN A 403 -11.92 -25.04 10.03
N LYS A 404 -11.11 -25.34 9.01
CA LYS A 404 -9.78 -24.72 8.80
C LYS A 404 -9.90 -23.20 8.64
N VAL A 405 -10.78 -22.72 7.75
CA VAL A 405 -11.03 -21.30 7.53
C VAL A 405 -11.52 -20.60 8.80
N LEU A 406 -12.52 -21.17 9.50
CA LEU A 406 -13.04 -20.56 10.73
C LEU A 406 -12.02 -20.53 11.88
N ASN A 407 -11.14 -21.54 11.97
CA ASN A 407 -10.07 -21.55 12.97
C ASN A 407 -8.94 -20.56 12.61
N LEU A 408 -8.57 -20.44 11.32
CA LEU A 408 -7.64 -19.39 10.88
C LEU A 408 -8.25 -18.00 11.10
N ALA A 409 -9.53 -17.77 10.78
CA ALA A 409 -10.19 -16.50 10.99
C ALA A 409 -10.17 -16.06 12.47
N LYS A 410 -10.41 -16.98 13.41
CA LYS A 410 -10.23 -16.75 14.85
C LYS A 410 -8.78 -16.38 15.20
N ALA A 411 -7.80 -17.03 14.58
CA ALA A 411 -6.38 -16.74 14.80
C ALA A 411 -5.95 -15.37 14.21
N TYR A 412 -6.53 -14.94 13.09
CA TYR A 412 -6.37 -13.56 12.59
C TYR A 412 -7.01 -12.55 13.54
N ALA A 413 -8.26 -12.78 13.99
CA ALA A 413 -8.93 -11.90 14.95
C ALA A 413 -8.09 -11.73 16.22
N ALA A 414 -7.69 -12.84 16.87
CA ALA A 414 -6.89 -12.83 18.09
C ALA A 414 -5.45 -12.26 17.96
N ARG A 415 -5.02 -11.92 16.74
CA ARG A 415 -3.68 -11.37 16.45
C ARG A 415 -3.72 -9.93 15.90
N TYR A 416 -4.85 -9.47 15.37
CA TYR A 416 -4.95 -8.24 14.58
C TYR A 416 -6.21 -7.39 14.85
N ASP A 417 -7.14 -7.87 15.67
CA ASP A 417 -8.17 -7.07 16.35
C ASP A 417 -7.73 -6.83 17.83
#